data_AF-A0A971IYQ3-F1
#
_entry.id   AF-A0A971IYQ3-F1
#
_cell.length_a   1.000
_cell.length_b   1.000
_cell.length_c   1.000
_cell.angle_alpha   90.00
_cell.angle_beta   90.00
_cell.angle_gamma   90.00
#
_symmetry.space_group_name_H-M   'P 1'
#
loop_
_entity.id
_entity.type
_entity.pdbx_description
1 polymer ?
#
loop_
_entity_poly.entity_id
_entity_poly.type
_entity_poly.pdbx_seq_one_letter_code
_entity_poly.pdbx_strand_id
1 'polypeptide(L)'
;SALSSTQYMMNLMEYTPDTMPWVDEFIAIEKDSGRWHEYNSEALVKVQVPQARLNDEYYVNRRFFEADVVISISCLKTHDVGVVTGGIKNLGIGATPANIYGNSLAEIGRWNVIPHDENLHKWVADYYRCRPADFVVLDGLQGVQNGPNPRPIERNQMNMRLIIAGKDAVATDTVAALIMGWDPQSVQHLVYLSRSGCGIMDPSKIDVLGSRVDQVRKFFVGGGTKTGGRVIPDKGTQSFSIVKSEVSDGTLDLSLDTSSGIVKVEVLVDGKLLASARSDFSSIPVDLSGLGPDEHDVTVRAYDRYLYSTEQSIPVRLM
;
A
#
# COMPACT_ATOMS: atom_id res chain seq x y z
N SER A 1 5.79 -21.99 -6.89
CA SER A 1 4.66 -22.35 -7.76
C SER A 1 3.42 -22.43 -6.90
N ALA A 2 2.29 -21.92 -7.35
CA ALA A 2 0.99 -22.07 -6.67
C ALA A 2 0.40 -23.50 -6.82
N LEU A 3 1.28 -24.52 -6.81
CA LEU A 3 0.98 -25.93 -7.11
C LEU A 3 1.13 -26.84 -5.88
N SER A 4 1.46 -26.28 -4.72
CA SER A 4 1.60 -26.98 -3.45
C SER A 4 0.67 -26.38 -2.41
N SER A 5 0.30 -27.15 -1.38
CA SER A 5 -0.59 -26.67 -0.30
C SER A 5 0.05 -25.55 0.53
N THR A 6 -0.77 -24.72 1.18
CA THR A 6 -0.27 -23.67 2.09
C THR A 6 0.56 -24.29 3.22
N GLN A 7 0.09 -25.41 3.78
CA GLN A 7 0.82 -26.17 4.81
C GLN A 7 2.21 -26.63 4.33
N TYR A 8 2.32 -27.11 3.10
CA TYR A 8 3.62 -27.50 2.54
C TYR A 8 4.56 -26.30 2.45
N MET A 9 4.05 -25.15 1.99
CA MET A 9 4.86 -23.93 1.91
C MET A 9 5.27 -23.42 3.29
N MET A 10 4.38 -23.47 4.29
CA MET A 10 4.71 -23.13 5.67
C MET A 10 5.85 -24.01 6.20
N ASN A 11 5.76 -25.33 6.02
CA ASN A 11 6.82 -26.24 6.44
C ASN A 11 8.14 -25.98 5.70
N LEU A 12 8.09 -25.74 4.38
CA LEU A 12 9.27 -25.44 3.56
C LEU A 12 9.95 -24.12 3.97
N MET A 13 9.17 -23.13 4.37
CA MET A 13 9.64 -21.83 4.85
C MET A 13 9.92 -21.80 6.35
N GLU A 14 9.87 -22.97 7.00
CA GLU A 14 10.10 -23.15 8.44
C GLU A 14 9.18 -22.26 9.29
N TYR A 15 7.89 -22.21 8.97
CA TYR A 15 6.86 -21.58 9.81
C TYR A 15 6.37 -22.63 10.81
N THR A 16 7.14 -22.81 11.89
CA THR A 16 6.90 -23.82 12.92
C THR A 16 6.97 -23.20 14.31
N PRO A 17 6.38 -23.85 15.33
CA PRO A 17 6.52 -23.40 16.71
C PRO A 17 7.98 -23.29 17.18
N ASP A 18 8.90 -24.08 16.61
CA ASP A 18 10.31 -24.06 17.00
C ASP A 18 11.03 -22.79 16.49
N THR A 19 10.73 -22.33 15.28
CA THR A 19 11.33 -21.14 14.68
C THR A 19 10.61 -19.86 15.06
N MET A 20 9.34 -19.96 15.43
CA MET A 20 8.49 -18.83 15.84
C MET A 20 7.71 -19.20 17.12
N PRO A 21 8.40 -19.35 18.27
CA PRO A 21 7.78 -19.81 19.53
C PRO A 21 6.77 -18.81 20.13
N TRP A 22 6.67 -17.62 19.54
CA TRP A 22 5.72 -16.56 19.90
C TRP A 22 4.42 -16.61 19.08
N VAL A 23 4.30 -17.55 18.12
CA VAL A 23 3.07 -17.81 17.37
C VAL A 23 2.33 -18.96 18.02
N ASP A 24 1.08 -18.72 18.45
CA ASP A 24 0.25 -19.76 19.07
C ASP A 24 -0.15 -20.85 18.07
N GLU A 25 -0.43 -20.48 16.81
CA GLU A 25 -0.95 -21.40 15.81
C GLU A 25 -0.62 -20.96 14.37
N PHE A 26 -0.29 -21.94 13.51
CA PHE A 26 -0.16 -21.75 12.06
C PHE A 26 -1.36 -22.38 11.35
N ILE A 27 -2.15 -21.54 10.68
CA ILE A 27 -3.41 -21.97 10.07
C ILE A 27 -3.30 -21.86 8.55
N ALA A 28 -3.34 -23.00 7.88
CA ALA A 28 -3.66 -23.04 6.46
C ALA A 28 -5.16 -22.84 6.28
N ILE A 29 -5.60 -21.71 5.73
CA ILE A 29 -7.03 -21.35 5.59
C ILE A 29 -7.83 -22.45 4.87
N GLU A 30 -7.24 -23.16 3.90
CA GLU A 30 -7.91 -24.29 3.23
C GLU A 30 -8.18 -25.49 4.14
N LYS A 31 -7.46 -25.63 5.26
CA LYS A 31 -7.69 -26.67 6.26
C LYS A 31 -8.70 -26.25 7.33
N ASP A 32 -8.95 -24.94 7.44
CA ASP A 32 -9.81 -24.34 8.46
C ASP A 32 -11.13 -23.79 7.87
N SER A 33 -11.57 -24.27 6.70
CA SER A 33 -12.74 -23.73 6.00
C SER A 33 -13.79 -24.77 5.62
N GLY A 34 -13.88 -25.88 6.36
CA GLY A 34 -14.79 -27.00 6.07
C GLY A 34 -14.30 -27.91 4.95
N ARG A 35 -15.16 -28.79 4.43
CA ARG A 35 -14.85 -29.67 3.29
C ARG A 35 -15.02 -28.94 1.95
N TRP A 36 -14.54 -29.56 0.88
CA TRP A 36 -14.65 -29.00 -0.47
C TRP A 36 -16.11 -28.83 -0.89
N HIS A 37 -16.44 -27.63 -1.34
CA HIS A 37 -17.81 -27.22 -1.70
C HIS A 37 -18.84 -27.38 -0.55
N GLU A 38 -18.40 -27.38 0.72
CA GLU A 38 -19.28 -27.38 1.90
C GLU A 38 -19.61 -25.95 2.33
N TYR A 39 -20.51 -25.30 1.59
CA TYR A 39 -20.88 -23.89 1.80
C TYR A 39 -21.61 -23.60 3.13
N ASN A 40 -22.15 -24.63 3.78
CA ASN A 40 -22.85 -24.54 5.06
C ASN A 40 -21.97 -24.86 6.27
N SER A 41 -20.65 -24.99 6.08
CA SER A 41 -19.70 -25.24 7.16
C SER A 41 -19.74 -24.13 8.22
N GLU A 42 -19.70 -24.51 9.51
CA GLU A 42 -19.52 -23.56 10.61
C GLU A 42 -18.14 -22.89 10.60
N ALA A 43 -17.19 -23.36 9.81
CA ALA A 43 -15.91 -22.69 9.66
C ALA A 43 -15.96 -21.50 8.66
N LEU A 44 -17.11 -21.27 8.03
CA LEU A 44 -17.32 -20.20 7.05
C LEU A 44 -18.34 -19.17 7.55
N VAL A 45 -18.17 -17.95 7.04
CA VAL A 45 -19.13 -16.85 7.16
C VAL A 45 -19.46 -16.38 5.75
N LYS A 46 -20.76 -16.31 5.42
CA LYS A 46 -21.22 -15.70 4.16
C LYS A 46 -21.41 -14.20 4.39
N VAL A 47 -20.55 -13.39 3.77
CA VAL A 47 -20.52 -11.94 3.92
C VAL A 47 -21.19 -11.30 2.71
N GLN A 48 -22.18 -10.43 2.96
CA GLN A 48 -22.77 -9.58 1.93
C GLN A 48 -21.85 -8.39 1.68
N VAL A 49 -21.62 -8.05 0.41
CA VAL A 49 -20.79 -6.92 0.00
C VAL A 49 -21.66 -5.96 -0.81
N PRO A 50 -22.35 -5.01 -0.17
CA PRO A 50 -23.20 -4.05 -0.87
C PRO A 50 -22.40 -3.28 -1.93
N GLN A 51 -23.00 -3.09 -3.11
CA GLN A 51 -22.36 -2.43 -4.24
C GLN A 51 -21.06 -3.12 -4.68
N ALA A 52 -21.01 -4.45 -4.55
CA ALA A 52 -19.97 -5.24 -5.16
C ALA A 52 -20.00 -5.09 -6.70
N ARG A 53 -18.87 -5.38 -7.32
CA ARG A 53 -18.65 -5.27 -8.76
C ARG A 53 -18.76 -6.60 -9.48
N LEU A 54 -18.58 -7.73 -8.78
CA LEU A 54 -18.71 -9.08 -9.34
C LEU A 54 -19.82 -9.89 -8.70
N ASN A 55 -19.75 -10.13 -7.39
CA ASN A 55 -20.72 -10.93 -6.66
C ASN A 55 -21.17 -10.17 -5.43
N ASP A 56 -22.48 -10.21 -5.13
CA ASP A 56 -23.02 -9.52 -3.95
C ASP A 56 -22.64 -10.20 -2.63
N GLU A 57 -22.05 -11.39 -2.68
CA GLU A 57 -21.66 -12.16 -1.50
C GLU A 57 -20.42 -13.03 -1.70
N TYR A 58 -19.69 -13.24 -0.61
CA TYR A 58 -18.49 -14.08 -0.55
C TYR A 58 -18.47 -14.91 0.73
N TYR A 59 -17.83 -16.07 0.68
CA TYR A 59 -17.56 -16.94 1.81
C TYR A 59 -16.16 -16.64 2.35
N VAL A 60 -16.07 -16.44 3.65
CA VAL A 60 -14.83 -16.06 4.32
C VAL A 60 -14.58 -17.07 5.44
N ASN A 61 -13.31 -17.41 5.70
CA ASN A 61 -12.97 -18.19 6.88
C ASN A 61 -13.42 -17.46 8.15
N ARG A 62 -14.11 -18.15 9.06
CA ARG A 62 -14.72 -17.55 10.24
C ARG A 62 -13.70 -16.91 11.17
N ARG A 63 -12.59 -17.61 11.46
CA ARG A 63 -11.53 -17.08 12.34
C ARG A 63 -10.90 -15.81 11.77
N PHE A 64 -10.65 -15.76 10.46
CA PHE A 64 -10.17 -14.57 9.78
C PHE A 64 -11.18 -13.42 9.83
N PHE A 65 -12.47 -13.70 9.60
CA PHE A 65 -13.52 -12.70 9.63
C PHE A 65 -13.74 -12.11 11.03
N GLU A 66 -13.74 -12.96 12.06
CA GLU A 66 -14.04 -12.60 13.45
C GLU A 66 -12.81 -12.12 14.24
N ALA A 67 -11.60 -12.18 13.68
CA ALA A 67 -10.39 -11.72 14.33
C ALA A 67 -10.52 -10.25 14.76
N ASP A 68 -10.11 -9.92 16.00
CA ASP A 68 -10.13 -8.55 16.52
C ASP A 68 -9.21 -7.62 15.72
N VAL A 69 -8.06 -8.15 15.29
CA VAL A 69 -7.06 -7.42 14.50
C VAL A 69 -6.52 -8.34 13.40
N VAL A 70 -6.57 -7.86 12.17
CA VAL A 70 -5.99 -8.51 10.99
C VAL A 70 -4.78 -7.72 10.52
N ILE A 71 -3.60 -8.35 10.56
CA ILE A 71 -2.35 -7.80 10.03
C ILE A 71 -2.00 -8.53 8.74
N SER A 72 -1.97 -7.81 7.61
CA SER A 72 -1.53 -8.38 6.33
C SER A 72 -0.03 -8.18 6.15
N ILE A 73 0.74 -9.28 6.11
CA ILE A 73 2.17 -9.28 5.83
C ILE A 73 2.42 -9.86 4.44
N SER A 74 3.09 -9.13 3.56
CA SER A 74 3.36 -9.59 2.18
C SER A 74 4.62 -8.99 1.59
N CYS A 75 5.15 -9.59 0.51
CA CYS A 75 6.31 -9.05 -0.19
C CYS A 75 5.93 -7.86 -1.10
N LEU A 76 6.78 -6.82 -1.13
CA LEU A 76 6.73 -5.74 -2.11
C LEU A 76 6.99 -6.28 -3.51
N LYS A 77 5.94 -6.46 -4.32
CA LYS A 77 6.07 -7.07 -5.64
C LYS A 77 5.10 -6.55 -6.69
N THR A 78 5.54 -6.62 -7.95
CA THR A 78 4.66 -6.44 -9.12
C THR A 78 3.95 -7.73 -9.51
N HIS A 79 2.92 -7.60 -10.34
CA HIS A 79 2.13 -8.71 -10.87
C HIS A 79 1.59 -8.36 -12.26
N ASP A 80 1.61 -9.31 -13.20
CA ASP A 80 1.19 -9.10 -14.60
C ASP A 80 -0.25 -8.60 -14.77
N VAL A 81 -1.23 -9.16 -14.05
CA VAL A 81 -2.63 -8.69 -14.09
C VAL A 81 -2.86 -7.58 -13.05
N GLY A 82 -2.55 -7.83 -11.77
CA GLY A 82 -2.85 -6.90 -10.68
C GLY A 82 -2.02 -5.62 -10.63
N VAL A 83 -1.01 -5.48 -11.51
CA VAL A 83 0.07 -4.47 -11.51
C VAL A 83 0.99 -4.59 -10.30
N VAL A 84 0.42 -4.54 -9.10
CA VAL A 84 1.08 -4.74 -7.81
C VAL A 84 0.38 -5.84 -7.00
N THR A 85 1.07 -6.40 -6.01
CA THR A 85 0.44 -7.30 -5.03
C THR A 85 -0.03 -6.55 -3.79
N GLY A 86 0.90 -6.04 -2.98
CA GLY A 86 0.55 -5.30 -1.77
C GLY A 86 -0.25 -6.11 -0.74
N GLY A 87 -0.68 -5.44 0.32
CA GLY A 87 -1.45 -6.04 1.41
C GLY A 87 -2.89 -6.33 1.00
N ILE A 88 -3.47 -5.53 0.11
CA ILE A 88 -4.86 -5.70 -0.33
C ILE A 88 -5.01 -7.00 -1.11
N LYS A 89 -4.16 -7.29 -2.09
CA LYS A 89 -4.24 -8.54 -2.87
C LYS A 89 -3.84 -9.76 -2.04
N ASN A 90 -2.99 -9.58 -1.03
CA ASN A 90 -2.63 -10.64 -0.10
C ASN A 90 -3.88 -11.19 0.61
N LEU A 91 -4.75 -10.32 1.14
CA LEU A 91 -6.03 -10.77 1.72
C LEU A 91 -7.09 -11.06 0.64
N GLY A 92 -7.19 -10.20 -0.38
CA GLY A 92 -8.15 -10.29 -1.49
C GLY A 92 -8.09 -11.59 -2.31
N ILE A 93 -6.96 -12.30 -2.24
CA ILE A 93 -6.76 -13.60 -2.91
C ILE A 93 -6.22 -14.64 -1.93
N GLY A 94 -5.17 -14.32 -1.17
CA GLY A 94 -4.51 -15.29 -0.28
C GLY A 94 -5.40 -15.77 0.86
N ALA A 95 -6.27 -14.89 1.39
CA ALA A 95 -7.23 -15.25 2.43
C ALA A 95 -8.55 -15.82 1.91
N THR A 96 -8.67 -16.10 0.60
CA THR A 96 -9.84 -16.79 0.05
C THR A 96 -9.77 -18.29 0.38
N PRO A 97 -10.80 -18.88 1.02
CA PRO A 97 -10.86 -20.31 1.27
C PRO A 97 -10.73 -21.14 0.00
N ALA A 98 -9.63 -21.89 -0.16
CA ALA A 98 -9.44 -22.70 -1.37
C ALA A 98 -10.48 -23.83 -1.51
N ASN A 99 -11.12 -24.24 -0.41
CA ASN A 99 -12.17 -25.28 -0.45
C ASN A 99 -13.45 -24.80 -1.14
N ILE A 100 -13.59 -23.47 -1.28
CA ILE A 100 -14.68 -22.79 -1.98
C ILE A 100 -14.19 -22.18 -3.30
N TYR A 101 -12.99 -21.60 -3.32
CA TYR A 101 -12.47 -20.80 -4.43
C TYR A 101 -11.25 -21.40 -5.15
N GLY A 102 -10.91 -22.66 -4.85
CA GLY A 102 -9.83 -23.41 -5.47
C GLY A 102 -10.32 -24.35 -6.57
N ASN A 103 -9.40 -24.85 -7.38
CA ASN A 103 -9.70 -25.74 -8.51
C ASN A 103 -10.10 -27.15 -8.04
N SER A 104 -9.38 -27.73 -7.07
CA SER A 104 -9.70 -29.03 -6.45
C SER A 104 -8.86 -29.34 -5.19
N LEU A 105 -9.22 -30.42 -4.47
CA LEU A 105 -8.43 -31.00 -3.37
C LEU A 105 -6.94 -31.18 -3.68
N ALA A 106 -6.62 -31.56 -4.92
CA ALA A 106 -5.26 -31.83 -5.37
C ALA A 106 -4.57 -30.58 -5.96
N GLU A 107 -5.34 -29.55 -6.32
CA GLU A 107 -4.86 -28.32 -6.93
C GLU A 107 -5.57 -27.12 -6.29
N ILE A 108 -4.98 -26.59 -5.22
CA ILE A 108 -5.53 -25.43 -4.49
C ILE A 108 -5.35 -24.09 -5.23
N GLY A 109 -4.84 -24.13 -6.46
CA GLY A 109 -4.81 -22.99 -7.35
C GLY A 109 -6.22 -22.45 -7.58
N ARG A 110 -6.35 -21.15 -7.82
CA ARG A 110 -7.64 -20.45 -7.87
C ARG A 110 -8.02 -20.01 -9.28
N TRP A 111 -7.36 -20.60 -10.29
CA TRP A 111 -7.37 -20.14 -11.67
C TRP A 111 -8.74 -20.25 -12.35
N ASN A 112 -9.58 -21.19 -11.92
CA ASN A 112 -10.89 -21.42 -12.52
C ASN A 112 -12.04 -20.68 -11.82
N VAL A 113 -11.79 -20.08 -10.65
CA VAL A 113 -12.83 -19.42 -9.85
C VAL A 113 -12.56 -17.92 -9.69
N ILE A 114 -11.31 -17.54 -9.42
CA ILE A 114 -10.91 -16.14 -9.35
C ILE A 114 -10.52 -15.67 -10.76
N PRO A 115 -11.05 -14.55 -11.26
CA PRO A 115 -10.69 -14.04 -12.57
C PRO A 115 -9.19 -13.72 -12.69
N HIS A 116 -8.59 -14.01 -13.84
CA HIS A 116 -7.20 -13.69 -14.17
C HIS A 116 -7.10 -12.73 -15.37
N ASP A 117 -8.14 -11.92 -15.52
CA ASP A 117 -8.35 -10.90 -16.54
C ASP A 117 -8.66 -9.55 -15.87
N GLU A 118 -9.24 -8.59 -16.61
CA GLU A 118 -9.57 -7.26 -16.08
C GLU A 118 -10.50 -7.29 -14.85
N ASN A 119 -11.26 -8.38 -14.65
CA ASN A 119 -12.13 -8.55 -13.50
C ASN A 119 -11.37 -8.91 -12.22
N LEU A 120 -10.07 -9.26 -12.28
CA LEU A 120 -9.27 -9.54 -11.10
C LEU A 120 -9.30 -8.36 -10.11
N HIS A 121 -9.23 -7.13 -10.61
CA HIS A 121 -9.28 -5.94 -9.75
C HIS A 121 -10.62 -5.78 -9.03
N LYS A 122 -11.72 -6.14 -9.69
CA LYS A 122 -13.06 -6.12 -9.10
C LYS A 122 -13.16 -7.17 -7.99
N TRP A 123 -12.71 -8.40 -8.28
CA TRP A 123 -12.64 -9.48 -7.30
C TRP A 123 -11.86 -9.08 -6.06
N VAL A 124 -10.64 -8.58 -6.24
CA VAL A 124 -9.77 -8.18 -5.13
C VAL A 124 -10.43 -7.10 -4.29
N ALA A 125 -11.03 -6.08 -4.91
CA ALA A 125 -11.71 -5.02 -4.19
C ALA A 125 -12.93 -5.53 -3.41
N ASP A 126 -13.75 -6.38 -4.01
CA ASP A 126 -14.97 -6.88 -3.38
C ASP A 126 -14.67 -7.85 -2.24
N TYR A 127 -13.78 -8.83 -2.46
CA TYR A 127 -13.40 -9.79 -1.41
C TYR A 127 -12.69 -9.10 -0.24
N TYR A 128 -11.78 -8.15 -0.52
CA TYR A 128 -11.09 -7.40 0.53
C TYR A 128 -12.05 -6.63 1.44
N ARG A 129 -13.18 -6.12 0.90
CA ARG A 129 -14.22 -5.44 1.69
C ARG A 129 -14.95 -6.36 2.66
N CYS A 130 -14.86 -7.68 2.52
CA CYS A 130 -15.46 -8.61 3.49
C CYS A 130 -14.77 -8.52 4.85
N ARG A 131 -13.43 -8.42 4.86
CA ARG A 131 -12.63 -8.17 6.06
C ARG A 131 -11.35 -7.41 5.68
N PRO A 132 -11.38 -6.07 5.71
CA PRO A 132 -10.19 -5.26 5.50
C PRO A 132 -9.12 -5.54 6.56
N ALA A 133 -7.86 -5.28 6.21
CA ALA A 133 -6.76 -5.33 7.15
C ALA A 133 -6.83 -4.12 8.11
N ASP A 134 -6.49 -4.34 9.37
CA ASP A 134 -6.32 -3.29 10.37
C ASP A 134 -4.89 -2.70 10.32
N PHE A 135 -3.94 -3.49 9.80
CA PHE A 135 -2.57 -3.05 9.55
C PHE A 135 -1.94 -3.82 8.38
N VAL A 136 -1.10 -3.16 7.61
CA VAL A 136 -0.34 -3.76 6.50
C VAL A 136 1.15 -3.61 6.78
N VAL A 137 1.91 -4.68 6.53
CA VAL A 137 3.37 -4.69 6.49
C VAL A 137 3.81 -5.26 5.15
N LEU A 138 4.55 -4.46 4.39
CA LEU A 138 5.15 -4.86 3.12
C LEU A 138 6.65 -5.06 3.30
N ASP A 139 7.09 -6.29 3.08
CA ASP A 139 8.49 -6.66 3.08
C ASP A 139 9.13 -6.36 1.72
N GLY A 140 9.91 -5.29 1.69
CA GLY A 140 10.75 -4.89 0.57
C GLY A 140 12.24 -5.19 0.79
N LEU A 141 12.65 -5.96 1.81
CA LEU A 141 14.07 -6.27 2.03
C LEU A 141 14.70 -6.80 0.74
N GLN A 142 14.01 -7.76 0.13
CA GLN A 142 14.27 -8.20 -1.23
C GLN A 142 13.40 -7.46 -2.25
N GLY A 143 12.07 -7.54 -2.14
CA GLY A 143 11.16 -7.13 -3.20
C GLY A 143 11.35 -7.93 -4.50
N VAL A 144 10.27 -8.07 -5.28
CA VAL A 144 10.26 -8.94 -6.47
C VAL A 144 9.49 -8.32 -7.63
N GLN A 145 10.07 -8.33 -8.83
CA GLN A 145 9.40 -7.88 -10.04
C GLN A 145 8.94 -9.05 -10.93
N ASN A 146 8.17 -8.79 -11.99
CA ASN A 146 7.67 -9.80 -12.95
C ASN A 146 6.89 -10.97 -12.29
N GLY A 147 6.05 -10.67 -11.29
CA GLY A 147 5.11 -11.64 -10.74
C GLY A 147 4.00 -12.05 -11.74
N PRO A 148 3.30 -13.16 -11.50
CA PRO A 148 3.35 -14.00 -10.30
C PRO A 148 4.47 -15.05 -10.29
N ASN A 149 5.06 -15.36 -11.45
CA ASN A 149 6.06 -16.42 -11.61
C ASN A 149 7.38 -15.85 -12.17
N PRO A 150 8.12 -15.05 -11.38
CA PRO A 150 9.39 -14.49 -11.81
C PRO A 150 10.40 -15.59 -12.11
N ARG A 151 10.91 -15.64 -13.35
CA ARG A 151 11.92 -16.63 -13.76
C ARG A 151 12.96 -15.97 -14.67
N PRO A 152 14.27 -16.17 -14.43
CA PRO A 152 14.86 -16.73 -13.20
C PRO A 152 14.74 -15.73 -12.02
N ILE A 153 14.60 -16.21 -10.78
CA ILE A 153 14.30 -15.34 -9.62
C ILE A 153 15.43 -14.34 -9.32
N GLU A 154 16.67 -14.76 -9.56
CA GLU A 154 17.91 -14.00 -9.32
C GLU A 154 17.95 -12.70 -10.14
N ARG A 155 17.25 -12.66 -11.29
CA ARG A 155 17.15 -11.46 -12.16
C ARG A 155 15.95 -10.58 -11.83
N ASN A 156 15.09 -11.01 -10.90
CA ASN A 156 13.83 -10.34 -10.56
C ASN A 156 13.80 -9.84 -9.11
N GLN A 157 14.89 -10.06 -8.40
CA GLN A 157 15.17 -9.55 -7.08
C GLN A 157 15.52 -8.06 -7.12
N MET A 158 14.88 -7.24 -6.28
CA MET A 158 15.06 -5.78 -6.35
C MET A 158 15.96 -5.19 -5.26
N ASN A 159 16.18 -5.91 -4.16
CA ASN A 159 16.96 -5.56 -2.97
C ASN A 159 16.64 -4.15 -2.43
N MET A 160 15.39 -3.87 -2.05
CA MET A 160 15.02 -2.50 -1.64
C MET A 160 15.45 -2.15 -0.22
N ARG A 161 15.72 -3.15 0.64
CA ARG A 161 16.15 -2.95 2.04
C ARG A 161 15.22 -2.02 2.83
N LEU A 162 13.92 -2.11 2.57
CA LEU A 162 12.89 -1.28 3.19
C LEU A 162 11.71 -2.12 3.65
N ILE A 163 11.03 -1.62 4.68
CA ILE A 163 9.72 -2.10 5.13
C ILE A 163 8.75 -0.93 5.00
N ILE A 164 7.57 -1.19 4.44
CA ILE A 164 6.47 -0.21 4.40
C ILE A 164 5.39 -0.72 5.33
N ALA A 165 4.87 0.13 6.21
CA ALA A 165 3.80 -0.27 7.12
C ALA A 165 2.82 0.86 7.38
N GLY A 166 1.55 0.50 7.57
CA GLY A 166 0.48 1.48 7.80
C GLY A 166 -0.86 0.86 8.16
N LYS A 167 -1.71 1.66 8.80
CA LYS A 167 -3.09 1.27 9.18
C LYS A 167 -4.08 1.34 8.01
N ASP A 168 -3.85 2.26 7.08
CA ASP A 168 -4.64 2.38 5.85
C ASP A 168 -3.97 1.56 4.74
N ALA A 169 -4.58 0.43 4.38
CA ALA A 169 -4.05 -0.46 3.36
C ALA A 169 -4.06 0.18 1.96
N VAL A 170 -5.05 1.02 1.64
CA VAL A 170 -5.10 1.72 0.35
C VAL A 170 -3.97 2.73 0.26
N ALA A 171 -3.71 3.48 1.34
CA ALA A 171 -2.59 4.42 1.39
C ALA A 171 -1.24 3.69 1.32
N THR A 172 -1.11 2.58 2.06
CA THR A 172 0.12 1.77 2.10
C THR A 172 0.44 1.18 0.73
N ASP A 173 -0.53 0.56 0.07
CA ASP A 173 -0.34 -0.01 -1.26
C ASP A 173 -0.19 1.07 -2.35
N THR A 174 -0.76 2.27 -2.15
CA THR A 174 -0.54 3.45 -3.01
C THR A 174 0.92 3.90 -2.94
N VAL A 175 1.48 4.04 -1.73
CA VAL A 175 2.90 4.39 -1.54
C VAL A 175 3.79 3.28 -2.12
N ALA A 176 3.45 2.01 -1.91
CA ALA A 176 4.17 0.89 -2.49
C ALA A 176 4.19 0.92 -4.03
N ALA A 177 3.05 1.23 -4.65
CA ALA A 177 2.97 1.40 -6.10
C ALA A 177 3.89 2.53 -6.59
N LEU A 178 3.87 3.69 -5.91
CA LEU A 178 4.74 4.82 -6.24
C LEU A 178 6.23 4.50 -6.05
N ILE A 179 6.61 3.75 -5.00
CA ILE A 179 7.99 3.29 -4.78
C ILE A 179 8.44 2.36 -5.90
N MET A 180 7.55 1.49 -6.38
CA MET A 180 7.83 0.57 -7.50
C MET A 180 7.73 1.24 -8.89
N GLY A 181 7.38 2.52 -8.96
CA GLY A 181 7.29 3.28 -10.21
C GLY A 181 5.96 3.13 -10.97
N TRP A 182 4.88 2.75 -10.30
CA TRP A 182 3.55 2.56 -10.90
C TRP A 182 2.57 3.65 -10.45
N ASP A 183 1.81 4.20 -11.39
CA ASP A 183 0.75 5.17 -11.13
C ASP A 183 -0.41 4.47 -10.40
N PRO A 184 -0.72 4.83 -9.14
CA PRO A 184 -1.79 4.20 -8.37
C PRO A 184 -3.16 4.27 -9.06
N GLN A 185 -3.41 5.30 -9.88
CA GLN A 185 -4.65 5.42 -10.67
C GLN A 185 -4.81 4.33 -11.73
N SER A 186 -3.73 3.66 -12.10
CA SER A 186 -3.76 2.53 -13.03
C SER A 186 -3.99 1.18 -12.34
N VAL A 187 -3.91 1.12 -11.00
CA VAL A 187 -4.17 -0.07 -10.19
C VAL A 187 -5.63 -0.06 -9.75
N GLN A 188 -6.51 -0.67 -10.55
CA GLN A 188 -7.95 -0.46 -10.43
C GLN A 188 -8.55 -0.86 -9.07
N HIS A 189 -7.99 -1.86 -8.37
CA HIS A 189 -8.52 -2.24 -7.06
C HIS A 189 -8.27 -1.15 -6.00
N LEU A 190 -7.18 -0.37 -6.10
CA LEU A 190 -6.95 0.80 -5.24
C LEU A 190 -7.99 1.90 -5.53
N VAL A 191 -8.27 2.15 -6.82
CA VAL A 191 -9.28 3.12 -7.25
C VAL A 191 -10.66 2.74 -6.72
N TYR A 192 -11.02 1.46 -6.85
CA TYR A 192 -12.31 0.92 -6.39
C TYR A 192 -12.46 1.05 -4.87
N LEU A 193 -11.45 0.65 -4.11
CA LEU A 193 -11.49 0.70 -2.65
C LEU A 193 -11.51 2.14 -2.12
N SER A 194 -10.69 3.02 -2.70
CA SER A 194 -10.70 4.46 -2.38
C SER A 194 -12.06 5.10 -2.61
N ARG A 195 -12.67 4.85 -3.78
CA ARG A 195 -14.03 5.34 -4.10
C ARG A 195 -15.13 4.75 -3.22
N SER A 196 -14.89 3.57 -2.64
CA SER A 196 -15.83 2.92 -1.72
C SER A 196 -15.60 3.34 -0.26
N GLY A 197 -14.69 4.30 0.00
CA GLY A 197 -14.39 4.80 1.34
C GLY A 197 -13.52 3.86 2.20
N CYS A 198 -12.88 2.86 1.61
CA CYS A 198 -12.06 1.88 2.34
C CYS A 198 -10.65 2.37 2.68
N GLY A 199 -10.25 3.56 2.21
CA GLY A 199 -8.95 4.14 2.49
C GLY A 199 -8.60 5.26 1.50
N ILE A 200 -7.41 5.83 1.66
CA ILE A 200 -6.95 7.02 0.94
C ILE A 200 -5.94 6.62 -0.13
N MET A 201 -6.26 6.91 -1.40
CA MET A 201 -5.33 6.74 -2.54
C MET A 201 -4.68 8.06 -2.98
N ASP A 202 -5.23 9.20 -2.57
CA ASP A 202 -4.72 10.52 -2.96
C ASP A 202 -3.39 10.82 -2.24
N PRO A 203 -2.24 10.86 -2.95
CA PRO A 203 -0.94 11.01 -2.30
C PRO A 203 -0.77 12.33 -1.53
N SER A 204 -1.52 13.38 -1.89
CA SER A 204 -1.50 14.64 -1.13
C SER A 204 -2.04 14.50 0.29
N LYS A 205 -2.85 13.45 0.54
CA LYS A 205 -3.49 13.14 1.81
C LYS A 205 -2.79 12.03 2.59
N ILE A 206 -1.66 11.52 2.08
CA ILE A 206 -0.88 10.47 2.72
C ILE A 206 0.36 11.10 3.33
N ASP A 207 0.57 10.86 4.62
CA ASP A 207 1.78 11.25 5.34
C ASP A 207 2.74 10.07 5.36
N VAL A 208 3.91 10.27 4.75
CA VAL A 208 4.96 9.26 4.67
C VAL A 208 6.02 9.59 5.72
N LEU A 209 6.12 8.74 6.72
CA LEU A 209 7.14 8.86 7.77
C LEU A 209 8.40 8.08 7.35
N GLY A 210 9.58 8.62 7.68
CA GLY A 210 10.86 8.00 7.34
C GLY A 210 11.38 8.42 5.96
N SER A 211 11.88 7.47 5.18
CA SER A 211 12.48 7.74 3.87
C SER A 211 11.44 8.27 2.88
N ARG A 212 11.83 9.28 2.09
CA ARG A 212 10.93 9.84 1.08
C ARG A 212 10.73 8.86 -0.07
N VAL A 213 9.52 8.87 -0.65
CA VAL A 213 9.12 7.95 -1.72
C VAL A 213 10.04 8.03 -2.92
N ASP A 214 10.41 9.24 -3.35
CA ASP A 214 11.30 9.46 -4.49
C ASP A 214 12.76 9.05 -4.22
N GLN A 215 13.25 9.17 -2.98
CA GLN A 215 14.59 8.75 -2.59
C GLN A 215 14.79 7.23 -2.67
N VAL A 216 13.75 6.46 -2.35
CA VAL A 216 13.80 4.99 -2.34
C VAL A 216 13.16 4.36 -3.58
N ARG A 217 12.70 5.18 -4.53
CA ARG A 217 12.02 4.70 -5.72
C ARG A 217 12.94 3.85 -6.58
N LYS A 218 12.43 2.70 -7.01
CA LYS A 218 13.03 1.89 -8.06
C LYS A 218 11.94 1.38 -8.97
N PHE A 219 12.14 1.53 -10.27
CA PHE A 219 11.16 1.10 -11.26
C PHE A 219 11.19 -0.41 -11.40
N PHE A 220 10.11 -1.08 -10.98
CA PHE A 220 9.96 -2.52 -11.12
C PHE A 220 9.29 -2.83 -12.45
N VAL A 221 9.77 -3.85 -13.14
CA VAL A 221 9.12 -4.35 -14.35
C VAL A 221 7.87 -5.16 -13.99
N GLY A 222 6.78 -4.93 -14.73
CA GLY A 222 5.47 -5.56 -14.48
C GLY A 222 5.18 -6.77 -15.36
N GLY A 223 6.15 -7.24 -16.15
CA GLY A 223 5.99 -8.40 -17.03
C GLY A 223 4.88 -8.26 -18.07
N GLY A 224 4.83 -7.13 -18.80
CA GLY A 224 3.82 -6.90 -19.84
C GLY A 224 2.41 -6.89 -19.26
N THR A 225 2.13 -5.89 -18.41
CA THR A 225 0.94 -5.85 -17.56
C THR A 225 -0.34 -5.99 -18.39
N LYS A 226 -0.98 -7.16 -18.30
CA LYS A 226 -1.99 -7.61 -19.28
C LYS A 226 -3.28 -6.81 -19.24
N THR A 227 -3.57 -6.19 -18.10
CA THR A 227 -4.86 -5.54 -17.81
C THR A 227 -4.71 -4.08 -17.36
N GLY A 228 -3.61 -3.43 -17.76
CA GLY A 228 -3.36 -2.02 -17.45
C GLY A 228 -2.07 -1.84 -16.67
N GLY A 229 -1.94 -0.78 -15.89
CA GLY A 229 -0.67 -0.41 -15.25
C GLY A 229 0.08 0.61 -16.09
N ARG A 230 0.24 1.82 -15.53
CA ARG A 230 0.98 2.91 -16.15
C ARG A 230 2.20 3.18 -15.30
N VAL A 231 3.36 3.12 -15.93
CA VAL A 231 4.61 3.56 -15.31
C VAL A 231 4.53 5.07 -15.08
N ILE A 232 4.94 5.53 -13.91
CA ILE A 232 5.01 6.98 -13.66
C ILE A 232 6.06 7.61 -14.59
N PRO A 233 5.85 8.84 -15.07
CA PRO A 233 6.89 9.55 -15.81
C PRO A 233 8.10 9.82 -14.92
N ASP A 234 9.25 10.10 -15.55
CA ASP A 234 10.41 10.65 -14.85
C ASP A 234 10.07 11.97 -14.14
N LYS A 235 10.90 12.35 -13.17
CA LYS A 235 10.73 13.60 -12.41
C LYS A 235 10.65 14.78 -13.40
N GLY A 236 9.53 15.49 -13.36
CA GLY A 236 9.32 16.65 -14.21
C GLY A 236 10.05 17.89 -13.69
N THR A 237 9.74 19.04 -14.30
CA THR A 237 10.31 20.34 -13.96
C THR A 237 9.58 21.03 -12.79
N GLN A 238 8.84 20.29 -11.95
CA GLN A 238 8.06 20.90 -10.88
C GLN A 238 8.99 21.61 -9.88
N SER A 239 8.80 22.91 -9.79
CA SER A 239 9.53 23.80 -8.91
C SER A 239 8.58 24.65 -8.08
N PHE A 240 9.16 25.28 -7.06
CA PHE A 240 8.55 26.36 -6.31
C PHE A 240 9.63 27.35 -5.85
N SER A 241 9.21 28.53 -5.41
CA SER A 241 10.04 29.49 -4.68
C SER A 241 9.29 30.00 -3.46
N ILE A 242 10.02 30.25 -2.37
CA ILE A 242 9.49 30.95 -1.22
C ILE A 242 9.45 32.44 -1.55
N VAL A 243 8.25 33.04 -1.60
CA VAL A 243 8.07 34.47 -1.90
C VAL A 243 7.83 35.31 -0.64
N LYS A 244 7.45 34.68 0.48
CA LYS A 244 7.27 35.31 1.78
C LYS A 244 7.67 34.35 2.90
N SER A 245 8.33 34.87 3.93
CA SER A 245 8.63 34.19 5.19
C SER A 245 8.64 35.20 6.34
N GLU A 246 7.48 35.43 6.95
CA GLU A 246 7.34 36.43 8.03
C GLU A 246 6.96 35.74 9.33
N VAL A 247 7.65 36.11 10.42
CA VAL A 247 7.31 35.66 11.77
C VAL A 247 6.57 36.77 12.49
N SER A 248 5.40 36.44 13.03
CA SER A 248 4.64 37.31 13.94
C SER A 248 4.00 36.46 15.02
N ASP A 249 4.09 36.91 16.28
CA ASP A 249 3.41 36.29 17.42
C ASP A 249 3.63 34.76 17.53
N GLY A 250 4.87 34.31 17.31
CA GLY A 250 5.23 32.89 17.37
C GLY A 250 4.71 32.03 16.21
N THR A 251 4.20 32.65 15.14
CA THR A 251 3.77 31.96 13.92
C THR A 251 4.62 32.42 12.74
N LEU A 252 5.13 31.47 11.95
CA LEU A 252 5.73 31.75 10.65
C LEU A 252 4.67 31.57 9.57
N ASP A 253 4.41 32.63 8.80
CA ASP A 253 3.56 32.58 7.61
C ASP A 253 4.44 32.52 6.35
N LEU A 254 4.33 31.41 5.62
CA LEU A 254 5.03 31.18 4.36
C LEU A 254 4.08 31.38 3.18
N SER A 255 4.56 32.06 2.14
CA SER A 255 3.89 32.09 0.84
C SER A 255 4.83 31.53 -0.22
N LEU A 256 4.30 30.67 -1.09
CA LEU A 256 5.05 30.01 -2.15
C LEU A 256 4.48 30.36 -3.52
N ASP A 257 5.36 30.60 -4.48
CA ASP A 257 5.01 30.53 -5.90
C ASP A 257 5.33 29.12 -6.39
N THR A 258 4.31 28.35 -6.78
CA THR A 258 4.43 26.92 -7.11
C THR A 258 4.02 26.64 -8.54
N SER A 259 4.73 25.74 -9.21
CA SER A 259 4.22 25.19 -10.48
C SER A 259 2.90 24.42 -10.26
N SER A 260 2.04 24.36 -11.28
CA SER A 260 0.70 23.74 -11.20
C SER A 260 0.69 22.24 -10.89
N GLY A 261 1.86 21.60 -10.93
CA GLY A 261 2.02 20.18 -10.61
C GLY A 261 2.19 19.86 -9.12
N ILE A 262 2.41 20.86 -8.27
CA ILE A 262 2.55 20.66 -6.82
C ILE A 262 1.17 20.40 -6.19
N VAL A 263 1.07 19.32 -5.44
CA VAL A 263 -0.18 18.88 -4.79
C VAL A 263 -0.09 18.82 -3.27
N LYS A 264 1.13 18.87 -2.72
CA LYS A 264 1.39 18.82 -1.28
C LYS A 264 2.63 19.62 -0.95
N VAL A 265 2.58 20.37 0.13
CA VAL A 265 3.73 21.02 0.76
C VAL A 265 3.81 20.57 2.20
N GLU A 266 5.02 20.27 2.65
CA GLU A 266 5.36 19.99 4.04
C GLU A 266 6.37 21.03 4.51
N VAL A 267 6.20 21.53 5.73
CA VAL A 267 7.15 22.46 6.36
C VAL A 267 7.74 21.79 7.58
N LEU A 268 9.06 21.61 7.55
CA LEU A 268 9.83 21.02 8.62
C LEU A 268 10.67 22.10 9.29
N VAL A 269 10.70 22.10 10.61
CA VAL A 269 11.57 22.99 11.40
C VAL A 269 12.52 22.12 12.22
N ASP A 270 13.82 22.32 12.03
CA ASP A 270 14.89 21.46 12.57
C ASP A 270 14.65 19.97 12.30
N GLY A 271 14.14 19.67 11.10
CA GLY A 271 13.82 18.31 10.65
C GLY A 271 12.51 17.73 11.21
N LYS A 272 11.74 18.47 12.02
CA LYS A 272 10.42 18.04 12.52
C LYS A 272 9.31 18.64 11.66
N LEU A 273 8.41 17.81 11.15
CA LEU A 273 7.23 18.28 10.41
C LEU A 273 6.30 19.06 11.35
N LEU A 274 6.08 20.35 11.08
CA LEU A 274 5.20 21.22 11.86
C LEU A 274 3.95 21.66 11.10
N ALA A 275 4.00 21.71 9.77
CA ALA A 275 2.83 22.05 8.95
C ALA A 275 2.79 21.25 7.65
N SER A 276 1.58 21.09 7.11
CA SER A 276 1.38 20.60 5.74
C SER A 276 0.21 21.32 5.08
N ALA A 277 0.33 21.56 3.78
CA ALA A 277 -0.71 22.17 2.95
C ALA A 277 -0.93 21.32 1.70
N ARG A 278 -2.17 21.30 1.19
CA ARG A 278 -2.59 20.49 0.02
C ARG A 278 -3.18 21.32 -1.11
N SER A 279 -3.41 22.59 -0.83
CA SER A 279 -4.00 23.58 -1.71
C SER A 279 -3.69 24.94 -1.10
N ASP A 280 -3.79 26.00 -1.91
CA ASP A 280 -3.55 27.37 -1.48
C ASP A 280 -2.21 27.54 -0.75
N PHE A 281 -1.14 27.56 -1.53
CA PHE A 281 0.22 27.74 -1.01
C PHE A 281 0.58 29.23 -0.82
N SER A 282 -0.42 30.13 -0.87
CA SER A 282 -0.21 31.57 -0.71
C SER A 282 -0.11 32.01 0.75
N SER A 283 -0.56 31.19 1.70
CA SER A 283 -0.36 31.38 3.14
C SER A 283 -0.36 30.03 3.84
N ILE A 284 0.78 29.68 4.41
CA ILE A 284 1.02 28.44 5.13
C ILE A 284 1.48 28.82 6.53
N PRO A 285 0.56 28.88 7.51
CA PRO A 285 0.92 29.18 8.89
C PRO A 285 1.61 27.97 9.53
N VAL A 286 2.71 28.25 10.23
CA VAL A 286 3.51 27.28 10.97
C VAL A 286 3.62 27.76 12.40
N ASP A 287 3.07 27.01 13.34
CA ASP A 287 3.19 27.30 14.77
C ASP A 287 4.62 27.03 15.24
N LEU A 288 5.28 28.09 15.72
CA LEU A 288 6.64 28.06 16.26
C LEU A 288 6.66 28.33 17.78
N SER A 289 5.51 28.45 18.44
CA SER A 289 5.40 28.89 19.85
C SER A 289 6.12 27.98 20.86
N GLY A 290 6.41 26.73 20.47
CA GLY A 290 7.17 25.77 21.28
C GLY A 290 8.69 25.77 21.05
N LEU A 291 9.21 26.66 20.21
CA LEU A 291 10.63 26.72 19.87
C LEU A 291 11.38 27.82 20.64
N GLY A 292 12.70 27.70 20.73
CA GLY A 292 13.55 28.66 21.45
C GLY A 292 13.80 29.95 20.64
N PRO A 293 14.44 30.96 21.25
CA PRO A 293 14.77 32.21 20.54
C PRO A 293 15.93 32.06 19.54
N ASP A 294 16.48 30.86 19.42
CA ASP A 294 17.60 30.56 18.54
C ASP A 294 17.19 30.60 17.06
N GLU A 295 18.18 30.51 16.18
CA GLU A 295 17.94 30.34 14.75
C GLU A 295 17.53 28.90 14.47
N HIS A 296 16.42 28.74 13.74
CA HIS A 296 15.84 27.47 13.36
C HIS A 296 15.94 27.28 11.85
N ASP A 297 16.26 26.06 11.41
CA ASP A 297 16.27 25.72 9.98
C ASP A 297 14.86 25.31 9.53
N VAL A 298 14.27 26.10 8.64
CA VAL A 298 12.96 25.81 8.08
C VAL A 298 13.14 25.24 6.68
N THR A 299 12.85 23.94 6.54
CA THR A 299 12.84 23.24 5.26
C THR A 299 11.41 23.17 4.72
N VAL A 300 11.17 23.83 3.59
CA VAL A 300 9.94 23.70 2.82
C VAL A 300 10.13 22.62 1.77
N ARG A 301 9.23 21.64 1.74
CA ARG A 301 9.26 20.53 0.80
C ARG A 301 7.96 20.46 0.01
N ALA A 302 8.06 20.58 -1.31
CA ALA A 302 6.93 20.48 -2.21
C ALA A 302 6.94 19.13 -2.95
N TYR A 303 5.76 18.56 -3.16
CA TYR A 303 5.57 17.28 -3.82
C TYR A 303 4.61 17.38 -4.99
N ASP A 304 4.90 16.64 -6.05
CA ASP A 304 3.92 16.35 -7.11
C ASP A 304 3.02 15.16 -6.74
N ARG A 305 2.05 14.85 -7.62
CA ARG A 305 1.13 13.71 -7.44
C ARG A 305 1.80 12.33 -7.43
N TYR A 306 3.06 12.23 -7.83
CA TYR A 306 3.85 11.00 -7.76
C TYR A 306 4.80 11.00 -6.56
N LEU A 307 4.70 11.98 -5.68
CA LEU A 307 5.60 12.18 -4.54
C LEU A 307 7.08 12.33 -4.95
N TYR A 308 7.35 12.88 -6.14
CA TYR A 308 8.64 13.52 -6.38
C TYR A 308 8.71 14.80 -5.55
N SER A 309 9.79 14.95 -4.79
CA SER A 309 9.99 16.06 -3.86
C SER A 309 11.05 17.05 -4.34
N THR A 310 10.83 18.33 -4.09
CA THR A 310 11.82 19.40 -4.22
C THR A 310 11.84 20.17 -2.89
N GLU A 311 13.02 20.59 -2.43
CA GLU A 311 13.21 21.20 -1.10
C GLU A 311 13.96 22.53 -1.21
N GLN A 312 13.59 23.49 -0.35
CA GLN A 312 14.34 24.72 -0.07
C GLN A 312 14.38 24.94 1.44
N SER A 313 15.52 25.37 1.95
CA SER A 313 15.70 25.67 3.38
C SER A 313 16.04 27.13 3.58
N ILE A 314 15.46 27.74 4.62
CA ILE A 314 15.73 29.11 5.04
C ILE A 314 15.93 29.16 6.56
N PRO A 315 16.85 29.99 7.06
CA PRO A 315 16.95 30.25 8.49
C PRO A 315 15.83 31.19 8.95
N VAL A 316 15.24 30.90 10.10
CA VAL A 316 14.22 31.76 10.74
C VAL A 316 14.58 31.96 12.21
N ARG A 317 14.47 33.19 12.71
CA ARG A 317 14.62 33.52 14.14
C ARG A 317 13.30 33.95 14.73
N LEU A 318 13.02 33.47 15.94
CA LEU A 318 11.93 33.97 16.76
C LEU A 318 12.38 35.28 17.43
N MET A 319 11.72 36.39 17.09
CA MET A 319 11.93 37.69 17.74
C MET A 319 11.07 37.84 18.98
#